data_AF-A0A3C0CKF7-F1
#
_entry.id   AF-A0A3C0CKF7-F1
#
_cell.length_a   1.000
_cell.length_b   1.000
_cell.length_c   1.000
_cell.angle_alpha   90.00
_cell.angle_beta   90.00
_cell.angle_gamma   90.00
#
_symmetry.space_group_name_H-M   'P 1'
#
loop_
_entity.id
_entity.type
_entity.pdbx_description
1 polymer ?
#
loop_
_entity_poly.entity_id
_entity_poly.type
_entity_poly.pdbx_seq_one_letter_code
_entity_poly.pdbx_strand_id
1 'polypeptide(L)' 'MEKKKEETPQFPMYRGKPLVRCGNVLYYGSMMDRYVVRLEIKSRKKVKDMDVADRVSIQLMRTDRAVRNRKQIVKTS' A
#
# COMPACT_ATOMS: atom_id res chain seq x y z
N MET A 1 -2.69 33.47 -15.73
CA MET A 1 -2.28 32.46 -14.71
C MET A 1 -2.49 31.09 -15.30
N GLU A 2 -1.46 30.52 -15.91
CA GLU A 2 -1.47 29.11 -16.34
C GLU A 2 -1.60 28.23 -15.09
N LYS A 3 -2.66 27.40 -15.06
CA LYS A 3 -2.81 26.35 -14.05
C LYS A 3 -1.70 25.34 -14.28
N LYS A 4 -0.68 25.39 -13.42
CA LYS A 4 0.33 24.34 -13.27
C LYS A 4 -0.42 23.04 -13.01
N LYS A 5 -0.52 22.16 -14.02
CA LYS A 5 -1.01 20.79 -13.85
C LYS A 5 -0.04 20.14 -12.87
N GLU A 6 -0.46 19.96 -11.63
CA GLU A 6 0.27 19.13 -10.68
C GLU A 6 0.37 17.75 -11.30
N GLU A 7 1.57 17.35 -11.70
CA GLU A 7 1.86 16.00 -12.18
C GLU A 7 1.62 15.05 -11.02
N THR A 8 0.37 14.58 -10.87
CA THR A 8 0.06 13.53 -9.93
C THR A 8 0.89 12.31 -10.36
N PRO A 9 1.83 11.82 -9.54
CA PRO A 9 2.62 10.65 -9.89
C PRO A 9 1.68 9.52 -10.27
N GLN A 10 1.80 9.04 -11.51
CA GLN A 10 0.90 8.05 -12.06
C GLN A 10 1.24 6.68 -11.48
N PHE A 11 0.68 6.40 -10.30
CA PHE A 11 0.87 5.12 -9.63
C PHE A 11 0.12 4.01 -10.38
N PRO A 12 0.65 2.77 -10.37
CA PRO A 12 -0.10 1.63 -10.88
C PRO A 12 -1.42 1.52 -10.12
N MET A 13 -2.54 1.44 -10.85
CA MET A 13 -3.86 1.32 -10.26
C MET A 13 -4.34 -0.13 -10.33
N TYR A 14 -4.88 -0.63 -9.22
CA TYR A 14 -5.54 -1.94 -9.17
C TYR A 14 -7.00 -1.75 -8.76
N ARG A 15 -7.93 -2.19 -9.60
CA ARG A 15 -9.39 -2.02 -9.39
C ARG A 15 -9.78 -0.57 -9.01
N GLY A 16 -9.18 0.41 -9.70
CA GLY A 16 -9.47 1.84 -9.49
C GLY A 16 -8.86 2.46 -8.22
N LYS A 17 -8.00 1.75 -7.48
CA LYS A 17 -7.26 2.31 -6.34
C LYS A 17 -5.76 2.30 -6.61
N PRO A 18 -5.02 3.34 -6.16
CA PRO A 18 -3.58 3.41 -6.37
C PRO A 18 -2.86 2.34 -5.56
N LEU A 19 -1.78 1.84 -6.14
CA LEU A 19 -0.90 0.85 -5.56
C LEU A 19 0.51 1.46 -5.47
N VAL A 20 1.00 1.63 -4.25
CA VAL A 20 2.27 2.31 -4.00
C VAL A 20 3.22 1.33 -3.31
N ARG A 21 4.36 1.07 -3.93
CA ARG A 21 5.38 0.17 -3.38
C ARG A 21 6.48 0.95 -2.67
N CYS A 22 6.76 0.59 -1.43
CA CYS A 22 7.88 1.08 -0.64
C CYS A 22 8.71 -0.12 -0.14
N GLY A 23 9.71 -0.51 -0.95
CA GLY A 23 10.58 -1.66 -0.64
C GLY A 23 9.82 -2.99 -0.54
N ASN A 24 9.75 -3.54 0.69
CA ASN A 24 9.08 -4.80 1.02
C ASN A 24 7.60 -4.63 1.38
N VAL A 25 7.13 -3.39 1.48
CA VAL A 25 5.75 -3.04 1.83
C VAL A 25 5.05 -2.45 0.61
N LEU A 26 3.82 -2.88 0.39
CA LEU A 26 2.96 -2.41 -0.67
C LEU A 26 1.70 -1.83 -0.04
N TYR A 27 1.40 -0.57 -0.34
CA TYR A 27 0.20 0.11 0.12
C TYR A 27 -0.83 0.12 -1.00
N TYR A 28 -2.03 -0.34 -0.68
CA TYR A 28 -3.17 -0.33 -1.57
C TYR A 28 -4.26 0.59 -1.02
N GLY A 29 -4.64 1.59 -1.81
CA GLY A 29 -5.64 2.59 -1.45
C GLY A 29 -5.10 4.01 -1.44
N SER A 30 -6.01 4.97 -1.38
CA SER A 30 -5.67 6.38 -1.29
C SER A 30 -5.54 6.80 0.18
N MET A 31 -4.63 7.72 0.48
CA MET A 31 -4.58 8.36 1.80
C MET A 31 -5.80 9.25 2.08
N MET A 32 -6.59 9.59 1.05
CA MET A 32 -7.88 10.28 1.20
C MET A 32 -8.96 9.35 1.77
N ASP A 33 -8.82 8.03 1.61
CA ASP A 33 -9.74 7.06 2.19
C ASP A 33 -9.49 6.91 3.70
N ARG A 34 -10.51 6.51 4.47
CA ARG A 34 -10.36 6.24 5.91
C ARG A 34 -9.43 5.06 6.23
N TYR A 35 -9.26 4.15 5.27
CA TYR A 35 -8.48 2.94 5.43
C TYR A 35 -7.60 2.68 4.20
N VAL A 36 -6.39 2.20 4.45
CA VAL A 36 -5.45 1.70 3.45
C VAL A 36 -5.03 0.29 3.82
N VAL A 37 -4.76 -0.55 2.82
CA VAL A 37 -4.27 -1.90 3.04
C VAL A 37 -2.74 -1.88 2.94
N ARG A 38 -2.07 -2.33 4.00
CA ARG A 38 -0.63 -2.54 4.04
C ARG A 38 -0.34 -4.01 3.81
N LEU A 39 0.36 -4.33 2.73
CA LEU A 39 0.81 -5.67 2.40
C LEU A 39 2.32 -5.73 2.65
N GLU A 40 2.77 -6.52 3.61
CA GLU A 40 4.18 -6.70 3.93
C GLU A 40 4.66 -8.07 3.45
N ILE A 41 5.66 -8.07 2.57
CA ILE A 41 6.29 -9.30 2.09
C ILE A 41 7.22 -9.84 3.18
N LYS A 42 6.88 -11.00 3.74
CA LYS A 42 7.66 -11.70 4.78
C LYS A 42 8.70 -12.64 4.18
N SER A 43 8.38 -13.32 3.07
CA SER A 43 9.31 -14.19 2.35
C SER A 43 9.18 -14.04 0.85
N ARG A 44 10.29 -14.27 0.15
CA ARG A 44 10.38 -14.33 -1.31
C ARG A 44 10.93 -15.69 -1.70
N LYS A 45 10.46 -16.22 -2.82
CA LYS A 45 10.97 -17.44 -3.43
C LYS A 45 11.30 -17.14 -4.89
N LYS A 46 12.43 -17.68 -5.36
CA LYS A 46 12.72 -17.70 -6.79
C LYS A 46 11.91 -18.82 -7.43
N VAL A 47 11.00 -18.43 -8.32
CA VAL A 47 10.24 -19.37 -9.15
C VAL A 47 10.68 -19.11 -10.58
N LYS A 48 11.37 -20.09 -11.16
CA LYS A 48 12.06 -19.93 -12.46
C LYS A 48 13.07 -18.77 -12.36
N ASP A 49 12.90 -17.73 -13.17
CA ASP A 49 13.78 -16.57 -13.24
C ASP A 49 13.25 -15.32 -12.50
N MET A 50 12.14 -15.45 -11.76
CA MET A 50 11.49 -14.33 -11.07
C MET A 50 11.44 -14.52 -9.56
N ASP A 51 11.73 -13.43 -8.83
CA ASP A 51 11.53 -13.33 -7.39
C ASP A 51 10.06 -13.06 -7.06
N VAL A 52 9.34 -14.10 -6.63
CA VAL A 52 7.91 -14.04 -6.29
C VAL A 52 7.76 -13.97 -4.77
N ALA A 53 6.84 -13.13 -4.29
CA ALA A 53 6.49 -13.09 -2.87
C ALA A 53 5.73 -14.36 -2.48
N ASP A 54 6.18 -15.05 -1.43
CA ASP A 54 5.62 -16.33 -0.98
C ASP A 54 4.68 -16.11 0.22
N ARG A 55 5.18 -15.50 1.29
CA ARG A 55 4.35 -15.10 2.45
C ARG A 55 4.18 -13.59 2.47
N VAL A 56 2.94 -13.15 2.51
CA VAL A 56 2.55 -11.74 2.63
C VAL A 56 1.61 -11.59 3.81
N SER A 57 1.92 -10.68 4.72
CA SER A 57 1.01 -10.29 5.80
C SER A 57 0.18 -9.10 5.35
N ILE A 58 -1.14 -9.18 5.53
CA ILE A 58 -2.07 -8.15 5.10
C ILE A 58 -2.64 -7.46 6.33
N GLN A 59 -2.54 -6.14 6.37
CA GLN A 59 -3.03 -5.32 7.47
C GLN A 59 -3.93 -4.21 6.96
N LEU A 60 -5.13 -4.09 7.50
CA LEU A 60 -5.99 -2.94 7.27
C LEU A 60 -5.58 -1.83 8.24
N MET A 61 -5.09 -0.71 7.70
CA MET A 61 -4.63 0.44 8.47
C MET A 61 -5.57 1.63 8.33
N ARG A 62 -5.83 2.35 9.42
CA ARG A 62 -6.45 3.69 9.38
C ARG A 62 -5.41 4.73 8.93
N THR A 63 -5.85 5.64 8.08
CA THR A 63 -5.04 6.77 7.57
C THR A 63 -4.98 7.96 8.52
N ASP A 64 -5.87 7.97 9.52
CA ASP A 64 -5.99 9.04 10.50
C ASP A 64 -4.73 9.14 11.40
N ARG A 65 -4.05 10.29 11.30
CA ARG A 65 -2.83 10.61 12.05
C ARG A 65 -3.08 10.82 13.55
N ALA A 66 -4.31 11.12 13.96
CA ALA A 66 -4.64 11.29 15.38
C ALA A 66 -4.76 9.95 16.12
N VAL A 67 -4.89 8.84 15.39
CA VAL A 67 -5.01 7.51 15.97
C VAL A 67 -3.63 7.01 16.40
N ARG A 68 -3.50 6.66 17.68
CA ARG A 68 -2.31 6.01 18.26
C ARG A 68 -1.91 4.79 17.43
N ASN A 69 -0.61 4.61 17.12
CA ASN A 69 -0.10 3.58 16.20
C ASN A 69 -0.64 2.16 16.45
N ARG A 70 -0.83 1.75 17.71
CA ARG A 70 -1.42 0.43 18.05
C ARG A 70 -2.87 0.25 17.59
N LYS A 71 -3.64 1.33 17.50
CA LYS A 71 -5.04 1.33 17.03
C LYS A 71 -5.15 1.64 15.53
N GLN A 72 -4.03 1.94 14.86
CA GLN A 72 -4.04 2.16 13.41
C GLN A 72 -4.30 0.86 12.66
N ILE A 73 -3.81 -0.28 13.15
CA ILE A 73 -4.08 -1.60 12.56
C ILE A 73 -5.44 -2.11 13.06
N VAL A 74 -6.38 -2.30 12.14
CA VAL A 74 -7.76 -2.70 12.43
C VAL A 74 -7.97 -4.19 12.25
N LYS A 75 -7.32 -4.76 11.23
CA LYS A 75 -7.42 -6.19 10.92
C LYS A 75 -6.10 -6.68 10.37
N THR A 76 -5.72 -7.90 10.72
CA THR A 76 -4.53 -8.58 10.20
C THR A 76 -4.91 -9.95 9.66
N SER A 77 -4.31 -10.37 8.55
CA SER A 77 -4.43 -11.71 7.96
C SER A 77 -3.10 -12.16 7.38
#